data_AF-A0A143B9D1-F1
#
_entry.id   AF-A0A143B9D1-F1
#
_cell.length_a   1.000
_cell.length_b   1.000
_cell.length_c   1.000
_cell.angle_alpha   90.00
_cell.angle_beta   90.00
_cell.angle_gamma   90.00
#
_symmetry.space_group_name_H-M   'P 1'
#
loop_
_entity.id
_entity.type
_entity.pdbx_description
1 polymer ?
#
loop_
_entity_poly.entity_id
_entity_poly.type
_entity_poly.pdbx_seq_one_letter_code
_entity_poly.pdbx_strand_id
1 'polypeptide(L)'
;MSFGFWVVVAAGGVGGYLAFRRLREMETEIRGEIAGRQEKPKKDEVSAREPALPSGGGSEPVAVTLDNQVLSLIRTRPGRLQTDIYREMSQVDRKTLQELLLRLDRGGLVRRVKEGSTYKLFPA
;
A
#
# COMPACT_ATOMS: atom_id res chain seq x y z
N MET A 1 -21.73 -36.34 -13.84
CA MET A 1 -20.99 -35.19 -13.27
C MET A 1 -20.70 -35.51 -11.80
N SER A 2 -19.46 -35.88 -11.49
CA SER A 2 -19.10 -36.45 -10.18
C SER A 2 -19.13 -35.42 -9.05
N PHE A 3 -19.49 -35.90 -7.87
CA PHE A 3 -19.59 -35.19 -6.59
C PHE A 3 -18.34 -34.34 -6.25
N GLY A 4 -17.15 -34.74 -6.71
CA GLY A 4 -15.90 -33.99 -6.51
C GLY A 4 -15.84 -32.62 -7.20
N PHE A 5 -16.58 -32.40 -8.30
CA PHE A 5 -16.62 -31.11 -8.98
C PHE A 5 -17.32 -30.04 -8.12
N TRP A 6 -18.40 -30.42 -7.44
CA TRP A 6 -19.16 -29.52 -6.57
C TRP A 6 -18.37 -29.08 -5.34
N VAL A 7 -17.49 -29.94 -4.81
CA VAL A 7 -16.60 -29.59 -3.68
C VAL A 7 -15.59 -28.52 -4.08
N VAL A 8 -15.02 -28.61 -5.29
CA VAL A 8 -14.05 -27.61 -5.79
C VAL A 8 -14.74 -26.27 -6.05
N VAL A 9 -15.95 -26.28 -6.62
CA VAL A 9 -16.74 -25.06 -6.84
C VAL A 9 -17.14 -24.42 -5.50
N ALA A 10 -17.56 -25.22 -4.52
CA ALA A 10 -17.90 -24.72 -3.18
C ALA A 10 -16.68 -24.11 -2.46
N ALA A 11 -15.51 -24.77 -2.51
CA ALA A 11 -14.28 -24.25 -1.92
C ALA A 11 -13.82 -22.93 -2.59
N GLY A 12 -13.92 -22.85 -3.93
CA GLY A 12 -13.64 -21.62 -4.68
C GLY A 12 -14.58 -20.47 -4.35
N GLY A 13 -15.88 -20.77 -4.17
CA GLY A 13 -16.89 -19.79 -3.77
C GLY A 13 -16.64 -19.20 -2.37
N VAL A 14 -16.30 -20.05 -1.39
CA VAL A 14 -15.99 -19.61 -0.02
C VAL A 14 -14.70 -18.78 0.00
N GLY A 15 -13.64 -19.22 -0.71
CA GLY A 15 -12.39 -18.47 -0.80
C GLY A 15 -12.57 -17.10 -1.47
N GLY A 16 -13.33 -17.04 -2.56
CA GLY A 16 -13.66 -15.79 -3.25
C GLY A 16 -14.49 -14.84 -2.37
N TYR A 17 -15.48 -15.37 -1.64
CA TYR A 17 -16.33 -14.58 -0.75
C TYR A 17 -15.54 -13.97 0.43
N LEU A 18 -14.63 -14.74 1.04
CA LEU A 18 -13.79 -14.23 2.14
C LEU A 18 -12.82 -13.14 1.67
N ALA A 19 -12.23 -13.30 0.48
CA ALA A 19 -11.38 -12.28 -0.12
C ALA A 19 -12.15 -10.99 -0.45
N PHE A 20 -13.36 -11.13 -1.01
CA PHE A 20 -14.23 -9.99 -1.32
C PHE A 20 -14.67 -9.25 -0.06
N ARG A 21 -14.98 -9.96 1.03
CA ARG A 21 -15.35 -9.35 2.31
C ARG A 21 -14.20 -8.53 2.91
N ARG A 22 -12.96 -9.04 2.87
CA ARG A 22 -11.77 -8.31 3.35
C ARG A 22 -11.47 -7.05 2.54
N LEU A 23 -11.72 -7.06 1.23
CA LEU A 23 -11.57 -5.89 0.38
C LEU A 23 -12.58 -4.78 0.74
N ARG A 24 -13.83 -5.14 1.07
CA ARG A 24 -14.84 -4.15 1.46
C ARG A 24 -14.58 -3.48 2.81
N GLU A 25 -14.02 -4.20 3.78
CA GLU A 25 -13.70 -3.61 5.10
C GLU A 25 -12.68 -2.45 4.95
N MET A 26 -11.70 -2.58 4.04
CA MET A 26 -10.71 -1.54 3.76
C MET A 26 -11.29 -0.30 3.06
N GLU A 27 -12.30 -0.44 2.19
CA GLU A 27 -12.94 0.70 1.52
C GLU A 27 -13.71 1.60 2.49
N THR A 28 -14.31 1.02 3.53
CA THR A 28 -15.05 1.76 4.57
C THR A 28 -14.15 2.63 5.45
N GLU A 29 -12.94 2.19 5.74
CA GLU A 29 -11.96 2.94 6.54
C GLU A 29 -11.48 4.20 5.80
N ILE A 30 -11.18 4.07 4.51
CA ILE A 30 -10.72 5.18 3.66
C ILE A 30 -11.81 6.26 3.48
N ARG A 31 -13.09 5.87 3.33
CA ARG A 31 -14.19 6.85 3.24
C ARG A 31 -14.43 7.59 4.56
N GLY A 32 -14.22 6.93 5.70
CA GLY A 32 -14.30 7.55 7.01
C GLY A 32 -13.25 8.64 7.20
N GLU A 33 -12.01 8.38 6.76
CA GLU A 33 -10.91 9.34 6.87
C GLU A 33 -11.04 10.53 5.91
N ILE A 34 -11.54 10.33 4.69
CA ILE A 34 -11.74 11.42 3.73
C ILE A 34 -12.90 12.34 4.15
N ALA A 35 -13.98 11.79 4.72
CA ALA A 35 -15.08 12.57 5.25
C ALA A 35 -14.67 13.39 6.49
N GLY A 36 -13.83 12.83 7.38
CA GLY A 36 -13.34 13.54 8.57
C GLY A 36 -12.31 14.64 8.27
N ARG A 37 -11.61 14.58 7.13
CA ARG A 37 -10.56 15.56 6.78
C ARG A 37 -11.07 16.77 5.98
N GLN A 38 -12.31 16.75 5.49
CA GLN A 38 -12.92 17.86 4.73
C GLN A 38 -13.66 18.90 5.59
N GLU A 39 -13.63 18.80 6.93
CA GLU A 39 -14.27 19.80 7.80
C GLU A 39 -13.23 20.74 8.44
N LYS A 40 -12.59 21.58 7.60
CA LYS A 40 -12.03 22.85 8.08
C LYS A 40 -12.20 23.94 7.01
N PRO A 41 -13.25 24.76 7.08
CA PRO A 41 -13.12 26.15 6.70
C PRO A 41 -12.54 26.92 7.89
N LYS A 42 -11.33 27.45 7.69
CA LYS A 42 -10.77 28.55 8.48
C LYS A 42 -11.81 29.67 8.59
N LYS A 43 -12.03 30.19 9.80
CA LYS A 43 -12.45 31.57 10.00
C LYS A 43 -11.54 32.16 11.07
N ASP A 44 -10.82 33.19 10.67
CA ASP A 44 -9.92 33.99 11.48
C ASP A 44 -10.63 34.54 12.72
N GLU A 45 -10.03 34.40 13.90
CA GLU A 45 -10.01 35.50 14.86
C GLU A 45 -8.85 35.37 15.85
N VAL A 46 -8.15 36.48 15.98
CA VAL A 46 -6.99 36.77 16.82
C VAL A 46 -7.39 36.74 18.29
N SER A 47 -6.60 36.12 19.17
CA SER A 47 -6.12 36.76 20.42
C SER A 47 -5.43 35.75 21.36
N ALA A 48 -4.15 36.03 21.62
CA ALA A 48 -3.38 35.74 22.82
C ALA A 48 -3.57 34.40 23.55
N ARG A 49 -2.57 33.49 23.42
CA ARG A 49 -1.55 33.17 24.46
C ARG A 49 -0.76 31.92 24.06
N GLU A 50 0.56 32.07 24.03
CA GLU A 50 1.57 30.99 23.92
C GLU A 50 1.62 30.14 25.21
N PRO A 51 2.32 28.99 25.27
CA PRO A 51 2.08 27.72 24.60
C PRO A 51 1.87 26.57 25.61
N ALA A 52 1.02 25.60 25.29
CA ALA A 52 1.12 24.26 25.89
C ALA A 52 1.01 23.25 24.76
N LEU A 53 2.13 22.61 24.43
CA LEU A 53 2.21 21.58 23.41
C LEU A 53 1.22 20.44 23.71
N PRO A 54 0.28 20.12 22.81
CA PRO A 54 -0.15 18.75 22.68
C PRO A 54 0.94 18.03 21.87
N SER A 55 1.78 17.31 22.60
CA SER A 55 2.62 16.24 22.09
C SER A 55 1.70 15.20 21.42
N GLY A 56 1.52 15.36 20.12
CA GLY A 56 0.69 14.51 19.27
C GLY A 56 1.26 14.47 17.86
N GLY A 57 2.59 14.40 17.76
CA GLY A 57 3.32 14.44 16.50
C GLY A 57 3.65 13.04 16.00
N GLY A 58 2.82 12.54 15.08
CA GLY A 58 3.24 11.80 13.89
C GLY A 58 4.05 10.52 14.06
N SER A 59 3.37 9.37 13.96
CA SER A 59 3.99 8.12 13.51
C SER A 59 4.26 8.09 11.99
N GLU A 60 4.31 9.24 11.30
CA GLU A 60 4.54 9.34 9.85
C GLU A 60 5.90 9.98 9.46
N PRO A 61 7.03 9.35 9.77
CA PRO A 61 8.25 9.54 8.97
C PRO A 61 8.75 8.27 8.27
N VAL A 62 8.25 7.08 8.64
CA VAL A 62 8.85 5.80 8.18
C VAL A 62 8.28 5.31 6.84
N ALA A 63 6.98 5.52 6.59
CA ALA A 63 6.37 5.09 5.32
C ALA A 63 6.90 5.91 4.13
N VAL A 64 6.94 7.25 4.27
CA VAL A 64 7.48 8.14 3.23
C VAL A 64 8.96 7.86 2.94
N THR A 65 9.73 7.42 3.94
CA THR A 65 11.14 7.06 3.72
C THR A 65 11.30 5.74 2.98
N LEU A 66 10.49 4.73 3.29
CA LEU A 66 10.55 3.43 2.62
C LEU A 66 10.17 3.52 1.13
N ASP A 67 9.09 4.22 0.80
CA ASP A 67 8.67 4.47 -0.58
C ASP A 67 9.78 5.15 -1.40
N ASN A 68 10.36 6.22 -0.84
CA ASN A 68 11.45 6.94 -1.48
C ASN A 68 12.70 6.08 -1.63
N GLN A 69 12.99 5.21 -0.67
CA GLN A 69 14.13 4.28 -0.72
C GLN A 69 13.95 3.24 -1.84
N VAL A 70 12.76 2.64 -1.94
CA VAL A 70 12.42 1.68 -3.00
C VAL A 70 12.47 2.35 -4.37
N LEU A 71 11.88 3.54 -4.51
CA LEU A 71 11.93 4.31 -5.76
C LEU A 71 13.37 4.67 -6.15
N SER A 72 14.20 5.08 -5.19
CA SER A 72 15.61 5.38 -5.43
C SER A 72 16.38 4.14 -5.90
N LEU A 73 16.12 2.97 -5.31
CA LEU A 73 16.73 1.71 -5.73
C LEU A 73 16.36 1.32 -7.17
N ILE A 74 15.09 1.51 -7.54
CA ILE A 74 14.57 1.22 -8.89
C ILE A 74 15.12 2.23 -9.91
N ARG A 75 15.19 3.53 -9.56
CA ARG A 75 15.79 4.56 -10.42
C ARG A 75 17.28 4.37 -10.64
N THR A 76 17.99 3.93 -9.61
CA THR A 76 19.45 3.70 -9.68
C THR A 76 19.80 2.51 -10.56
N ARG A 77 18.97 1.46 -10.56
CA ARG A 77 19.15 0.30 -11.46
C ARG A 77 17.79 -0.16 -11.99
N PRO A 78 17.32 0.42 -13.10
CA PRO A 78 16.05 0.05 -13.72
C PRO A 78 16.12 -1.37 -14.30
N GLY A 79 14.98 -2.05 -14.35
CA GLY A 79 14.87 -3.41 -14.87
C GLY A 79 15.35 -4.50 -13.90
N ARG A 80 15.57 -4.16 -12.62
CA ARG A 80 15.88 -5.16 -11.58
C ARG A 80 14.68 -6.05 -11.28
N LEU A 81 14.96 -7.28 -10.84
CA LEU A 81 13.90 -8.20 -10.45
C LEU A 81 13.32 -7.81 -9.09
N GLN A 82 12.02 -8.02 -8.94
CA GLN A 82 11.31 -7.83 -7.67
C GLN A 82 11.90 -8.71 -6.55
N THR A 83 12.43 -9.88 -6.89
CA THR A 83 13.15 -10.76 -5.95
C THR A 83 14.46 -10.15 -5.45
N ASP A 84 15.12 -9.30 -6.24
CA ASP A 84 16.36 -8.66 -5.83
C ASP A 84 16.09 -7.54 -4.82
N ILE A 85 14.99 -6.80 -5.00
CA ILE A 85 14.52 -5.82 -4.00
C ILE A 85 14.24 -6.50 -2.67
N TYR A 86 13.62 -7.68 -2.66
CA TYR A 86 13.37 -8.43 -1.42
C TYR A 86 14.66 -8.87 -0.72
N ARG A 87 15.74 -9.12 -1.47
CA ARG A 87 17.05 -9.49 -0.89
C ARG A 87 17.77 -8.29 -0.32
N GLU A 88 17.74 -7.16 -1.03
CA GLU A 88 18.39 -5.91 -0.60
C GLU A 88 17.66 -5.26 0.58
N MET A 89 16.34 -5.38 0.63
CA MET A 89 15.51 -4.85 1.70
C MET A 89 15.01 -5.96 2.63
N SER A 90 15.92 -6.88 3.01
CA SER A 90 15.63 -8.02 3.89
C SER A 90 15.19 -7.62 5.30
N GLN A 91 15.43 -6.37 5.68
CA GLN A 91 14.99 -5.78 6.94
C GLN A 91 13.47 -5.46 6.95
N VAL A 92 12.82 -5.47 5.79
CA VAL A 92 11.41 -5.15 5.62
C VAL A 92 10.65 -6.41 5.26
N ASP A 93 9.44 -6.57 5.82
CA ASP A 93 8.60 -7.70 5.51
C ASP A 93 8.28 -7.76 4.00
N ARG A 94 8.40 -8.95 3.42
CA ARG A 94 8.15 -9.20 2.00
C ARG A 94 6.73 -8.80 1.59
N LYS A 95 5.74 -9.02 2.45
CA LYS A 95 4.35 -8.64 2.19
C LYS A 95 4.21 -7.12 2.12
N THR A 96 4.85 -6.39 3.03
CA THR A 96 4.88 -4.92 3.02
C THR A 96 5.55 -4.39 1.75
N LEU A 97 6.69 -4.95 1.34
CA LEU A 97 7.33 -4.58 0.06
C LEU A 97 6.44 -4.89 -1.14
N GLN A 98 5.72 -6.01 -1.13
CA GLN A 98 4.80 -6.38 -2.21
C GLN A 98 3.63 -5.40 -2.32
N GLU A 99 3.01 -5.03 -1.19
CA GLU A 99 1.93 -4.04 -1.12
C GLU A 99 2.41 -2.66 -1.57
N LEU A 100 3.61 -2.26 -1.14
CA LEU A 100 4.22 -1.00 -1.54
C LEU A 100 4.50 -0.95 -3.05
N LEU A 101 5.09 -2.01 -3.63
CA LEU A 101 5.34 -2.08 -5.07
C LEU A 101 4.03 -2.08 -5.89
N LEU A 102 2.97 -2.73 -5.38
CA LEU A 102 1.63 -2.66 -5.99
C LEU A 102 1.05 -1.25 -5.94
N ARG A 103 1.21 -0.55 -4.82
CA ARG A 103 0.76 0.84 -4.65
C ARG A 103 1.51 1.78 -5.60
N LEU A 104 2.83 1.65 -5.70
CA LEU A 104 3.66 2.47 -6.59
C LEU A 104 3.34 2.24 -8.08
N ASP A 105 3.04 1.00 -8.46
CA ASP A 105 2.61 0.64 -9.81
C ASP A 105 1.24 1.23 -10.15
N ARG A 106 0.27 1.12 -9.24
CA ARG A 106 -1.05 1.77 -9.39
C ARG A 106 -0.97 3.30 -9.40
N GLY A 107 -0.02 3.87 -8.66
CA GLY A 107 0.25 5.31 -8.62
C GLY A 107 1.02 5.82 -9.84
N GLY A 108 1.42 4.95 -10.77
CA GLY A 108 2.18 5.33 -11.96
C GLY A 108 3.58 5.86 -11.65
N LEU A 109 4.19 5.45 -10.53
CA LEU A 109 5.56 5.82 -10.15
C LEU A 109 6.58 4.74 -10.52
N VAL A 110 6.12 3.50 -10.61
CA VAL A 110 6.90 2.32 -11.02
C VAL A 110 6.11 1.59 -12.07
N ARG A 111 6.79 0.91 -12.98
CA ARG A 111 6.17 -0.01 -13.94
C ARG A 111 6.65 -1.42 -13.67
N ARG A 112 5.70 -2.34 -13.47
CA ARG A 112 5.98 -3.76 -13.27
C ARG A 112 5.76 -4.54 -14.55
N VAL A 113 6.80 -5.17 -15.07
CA VAL A 113 6.73 -6.04 -16.26
C VAL A 113 6.96 -7.48 -15.83
N LYS A 114 5.99 -8.36 -16.09
CA LYS A 114 6.12 -9.78 -15.73
C LYS A 114 7.21 -10.44 -16.58
N GLU A 115 8.15 -11.10 -15.93
CA GLU A 115 9.21 -11.89 -16.58
C GLU A 115 9.29 -13.27 -15.90
N GLY A 116 8.79 -14.28 -16.60
CA GLY A 116 8.67 -15.64 -16.05
C GLY A 116 7.79 -15.68 -14.80
N SER A 117 8.37 -16.08 -13.67
CA SER A 117 7.72 -16.18 -12.36
C SER A 117 7.87 -14.94 -11.48
N THR A 118 8.57 -13.90 -11.96
CA THR A 118 8.86 -12.67 -11.23
C THR A 118 8.48 -11.44 -12.04
N TYR A 119 8.75 -10.25 -11.52
CA TYR A 119 8.50 -8.98 -12.20
C TYR A 119 9.79 -8.17 -12.27
N LYS A 120 10.08 -7.58 -13.42
CA LYS A 120 11.03 -6.50 -13.57
C LYS A 120 10.39 -5.18 -13.16
N LEU A 121 11.15 -4.38 -12.44
CA LEU A 121 10.73 -3.07 -11.95
C LEU A 121 11.44 -1.98 -12.73
N PHE A 122 10.67 -1.07 -13.31
CA PHE A 122 11.18 0.10 -14.02
C PHE A 122 10.64 1.37 -13.35
N PRO A 123 11.38 2.48 -13.38
CA PRO A 123 10.77 3.79 -13.12
C PRO A 123 9.68 4.04 -14.18
N ALA A 124 8.59 4.68 -13.77
CA ALA A 124 7.56 5.14 -14.71
C ALA A 124 8.06 6.24 -15.64
#